data_AF-A0A7W6Q803-F1
#
_entry.id   AF-A0A7W6Q803-F1
#
_cell.length_a   1.000
_cell.length_b   1.000
_cell.length_c   1.000
_cell.angle_alpha   90.00
_cell.angle_beta   90.00
_cell.angle_gamma   90.00
#
_symmetry.space_group_name_H-M   'P 1'
#
loop_
_entity.id
_entity.type
_entity.pdbx_description
1 polymer ?
#
loop_
_entity_poly.entity_id
_entity_poly.type
_entity_poly.pdbx_seq_one_letter_code
_entity_poly.pdbx_strand_id
1 'polypeptide(L)'
;MSLSPKNLAKLLNEWDDSYRISISESHAYLTVRGVREEDAKAVLEGLRSLDWPIEVEDASQAPVPVSKIENGLPPFKFTCKKPDGQSSMRILTNEGLRTWLGNQEADPVVELGALDEGFATYATTFVPWGEAVVEVSRPALDTNPRRLVREVGERLVPENVSRFVLLEGSHVPAIDGPGPASVWAGEASRAMARSLCSEIDGSEVMFRGPPACRYLVPADFANELGEDGFCHLTNLARWVFEFSAEAETRHGLAVAELARWPANGQCLADLYKDSGAAVLESAKIAHQLGLSKISSDSMKTLSDLRKNVADEASKLNDVTRQLAGAVASALFGGAAVVIARLSLKDATLGVDYAIISIGIVLFGYVCLVAYSGHRFIQIQSGLRSQWREKLYRFLSNGEYKEMVMDPAKDSEQMYYLAAIAGVILAFVLSVSLIVMGAMLISGQVAARSSQAEPAINSALENVYSGVSLAICSSIAVATLPVSWGTGLGRHCRPNRTHR
;
A
#
# COMPACT_ATOMS: atom_id res chain seq x y z
N MET A 1 -8.14 64.96 24.47
CA MET A 1 -9.07 64.21 23.59
C MET A 1 -8.67 62.77 23.76
N SER A 2 -9.51 61.92 24.37
CA SER A 2 -9.14 60.52 24.62
C SER A 2 -8.81 59.83 23.30
N LEU A 3 -7.54 59.45 23.12
CA LEU A 3 -7.10 58.67 21.97
C LEU A 3 -7.80 57.31 22.01
N SER A 4 -8.51 56.95 20.94
CA SER A 4 -9.02 55.58 20.80
C SER A 4 -7.85 54.58 20.76
N PRO A 5 -8.06 53.31 21.15
CA PRO A 5 -7.02 52.28 21.06
C PRO A 5 -6.38 52.20 19.67
N LYS A 6 -7.19 52.40 18.64
CA LYS A 6 -6.77 52.48 17.24
C LYS A 6 -5.84 53.65 16.94
N ASN A 7 -6.16 54.85 17.42
CA ASN A 7 -5.33 56.03 17.22
C ASN A 7 -4.01 55.92 18.01
N LEU A 8 -4.05 55.34 19.21
CA LEU A 8 -2.85 55.04 19.98
C LEU A 8 -1.95 54.04 19.25
N ALA A 9 -2.52 52.95 18.73
CA ALA A 9 -1.78 51.95 17.97
C ALA A 9 -1.07 52.56 16.76
N LYS A 10 -1.78 53.39 15.98
CA LYS A 10 -1.21 54.11 14.82
C LYS A 10 -0.06 55.04 15.25
N LEU A 11 -0.27 55.85 16.29
CA LEU A 11 0.74 56.77 16.81
C LEU A 11 2.00 56.04 17.28
N LEU A 12 1.84 54.94 18.04
CA LEU A 12 2.97 54.16 18.54
C LEU A 12 3.74 53.50 17.40
N ASN A 13 3.04 52.89 16.44
CA ASN A 13 3.68 52.27 15.28
C ASN A 13 4.44 53.30 14.43
N GLU A 14 3.86 54.47 14.15
CA GLU A 14 4.52 55.56 13.41
C GLU A 14 5.80 56.06 14.12
N TRP A 15 5.78 56.13 15.45
CA TRP A 15 6.94 56.58 16.22
C TRP A 15 8.03 55.52 16.33
N ASP A 16 7.67 54.24 16.37
CA ASP A 16 8.62 53.12 16.35
C ASP A 16 9.28 53.01 14.97
N ASP A 17 8.50 53.10 13.89
CA ASP A 17 8.99 53.07 12.50
C ASP A 17 9.92 54.25 12.18
N SER A 18 9.72 55.41 12.83
CA SER A 18 10.58 56.59 12.72
C SER A 18 11.76 56.61 13.70
N TYR A 19 12.00 55.51 14.43
CA TYR A 19 13.05 55.36 15.46
C TYR A 19 12.99 56.44 16.55
N ARG A 20 11.82 57.04 16.80
CA ARG A 20 11.61 58.03 17.86
C ARG A 20 11.45 57.37 19.23
N ILE A 21 10.83 56.19 19.25
CA ILE A 21 10.67 55.34 20.43
C ILE A 21 11.12 53.92 20.12
N SER A 22 11.19 53.07 21.13
CA SER A 22 11.36 51.62 20.97
C SER A 22 10.26 50.89 21.71
N ILE A 23 9.54 50.03 21.00
CA ILE A 23 8.44 49.24 21.54
C ILE A 23 8.87 47.79 21.77
N SER A 24 8.36 47.20 22.87
CA SER A 24 8.41 45.76 23.10
C SER A 24 7.08 45.32 23.69
N GLU A 25 6.39 44.41 23.00
CA GLU A 25 5.09 43.92 23.43
C GLU A 25 5.09 42.40 23.51
N SER A 26 4.64 41.89 24.66
CA SER A 26 4.56 40.47 25.00
C SER A 26 3.12 40.07 25.32
N HIS A 27 2.91 38.81 25.70
CA HIS A 27 1.60 38.33 26.15
C HIS A 27 1.09 39.06 27.41
N ALA A 28 1.98 39.48 28.32
CA ALA A 28 1.60 40.08 29.60
C ALA A 28 1.85 41.60 29.69
N TYR A 29 2.78 42.14 28.89
CA TYR A 29 3.22 43.52 29.04
C TYR A 29 3.42 44.23 27.70
N LEU A 30 3.11 45.52 27.68
CA LEU A 30 3.53 46.48 26.65
C LEU A 30 4.56 47.43 27.27
N THR A 31 5.73 47.56 26.67
CA THR A 31 6.78 48.49 27.09
C THR A 31 7.08 49.48 25.97
N VAL A 32 7.01 50.76 26.28
CA VAL A 32 7.39 51.86 25.37
C VAL A 32 8.57 52.59 25.97
N ARG A 33 9.70 52.65 25.26
CA ARG A 33 10.96 53.22 25.74
C ARG A 33 11.36 54.42 24.89
N GLY A 34 12.17 55.31 25.48
CA GLY A 34 12.76 56.44 24.76
C GLY A 34 11.81 57.62 24.58
N VAL A 35 10.71 57.67 25.34
CA VAL A 35 9.68 58.70 25.17
C VAL A 35 10.19 60.05 25.68
N ARG A 36 10.19 61.07 24.83
CA ARG A 36 10.61 62.43 25.19
C ARG A 36 9.54 63.14 26.01
N GLU A 37 9.92 64.23 26.69
CA GLU A 37 9.01 65.01 27.53
C GLU A 37 7.80 65.56 26.75
N GLU A 38 8.03 66.05 25.52
CA GLU A 38 7.00 66.57 24.62
C GLU A 38 5.95 65.51 24.23
N ASP A 39 6.38 64.25 24.15
CA ASP A 39 5.59 63.11 23.68
C ASP A 39 4.95 62.33 24.84
N ALA A 40 5.48 62.44 26.06
CA ALA A 40 5.08 61.67 27.24
C ALA A 40 3.60 61.86 27.61
N LYS A 41 3.08 63.08 27.44
CA LYS A 41 1.66 63.37 27.71
C LYS A 41 0.73 62.67 26.73
N ALA A 42 1.08 62.63 25.44
CA ALA A 42 0.27 61.99 24.41
C ALA A 42 0.23 60.45 24.60
N VAL A 43 1.39 59.83 24.86
CA VAL A 43 1.49 58.39 25.17
C VAL A 43 0.67 58.06 26.41
N LEU A 44 0.78 58.87 27.47
CA LEU A 44 0.04 58.64 28.69
C LEU A 44 -1.48 58.76 28.51
N GLU A 45 -1.96 59.79 27.80
CA GLU A 45 -3.39 59.97 27.54
C GLU A 45 -3.97 58.79 26.76
N GLY A 46 -3.21 58.26 25.79
CA GLY A 46 -3.62 57.06 25.05
C GLY A 46 -3.58 55.80 25.90
N LEU A 47 -2.50 55.53 26.64
CA LEU A 47 -2.42 54.32 27.48
C LEU A 47 -3.53 54.29 28.56
N ARG A 48 -3.93 55.46 29.09
CA ARG A 48 -5.05 55.58 30.02
C ARG A 48 -6.40 55.18 29.41
N SER A 49 -6.57 55.30 28.09
CA SER A 49 -7.83 54.90 27.44
C SER A 49 -8.01 53.39 27.35
N LEU A 50 -6.94 52.61 27.56
CA LEU A 50 -6.96 51.14 27.55
C LEU A 50 -7.42 50.52 28.88
N ASP A 51 -7.48 51.32 29.95
CA ASP A 51 -7.75 50.86 31.33
C ASP A 51 -6.76 49.77 31.80
N TRP A 52 -5.52 49.83 31.30
CA TRP A 52 -4.43 48.94 31.72
C TRP A 52 -3.62 49.57 32.85
N PRO A 53 -3.16 48.81 33.86
CA PRO A 53 -2.21 49.32 34.84
C PRO A 53 -0.93 49.85 34.18
N ILE A 54 -0.57 51.10 34.48
CA ILE A 54 0.59 51.81 33.90
C ILE A 54 1.63 52.09 34.98
N GLU A 55 2.85 51.67 34.72
CA GLU A 55 4.05 52.04 35.47
C GLU A 55 4.94 52.93 34.59
N VAL A 56 5.53 53.96 35.19
CA VAL A 56 6.37 54.93 34.48
C VAL A 56 7.72 55.02 35.18
N GLU A 57 8.79 54.88 34.42
CA GLU A 57 10.17 55.07 34.86
C GLU A 57 10.79 56.25 34.09
N ASP A 58 11.67 56.99 34.75
CA ASP A 58 12.46 58.05 34.12
C ASP A 58 13.87 57.58 33.72
N ALA A 59 14.72 58.48 33.24
CA ALA A 59 16.10 58.17 32.84
C ALA A 59 16.96 57.60 33.97
N SER A 60 16.60 57.84 35.23
CA SER A 60 17.28 57.29 36.41
C SER A 60 16.79 55.90 36.80
N GLN A 61 15.83 55.34 36.04
CA GLN A 61 15.11 54.09 36.35
C GLN A 61 14.27 54.19 37.64
N ALA A 62 14.01 55.41 38.13
CA ALA A 62 13.18 55.63 39.28
C ALA A 62 11.70 55.62 38.86
N PRO A 63 10.80 54.99 39.65
CA PRO A 63 9.38 55.03 39.37
C PRO A 63 8.85 56.46 39.55
N VAL A 64 8.24 57.00 38.51
CA VAL A 64 7.60 58.32 38.52
C VAL A 64 6.10 58.15 38.64
N PRO A 65 5.45 58.73 39.68
CA PRO A 65 4.01 58.74 39.76
C PRO A 65 3.42 59.40 38.52
N VAL A 66 2.43 58.76 37.90
CA VAL A 66 1.79 59.20 36.66
C VAL A 66 1.31 60.67 36.74
N SER A 67 0.88 61.13 37.91
CA SER A 67 0.44 62.51 38.16
C SER A 67 1.57 63.55 38.21
N LYS A 68 2.84 63.12 38.22
CA LYS A 68 4.04 63.95 38.38
C LYS A 68 5.06 63.75 37.25
N ILE A 69 4.62 63.30 36.07
CA ILE A 69 5.49 63.10 34.90
C ILE A 69 6.27 64.38 34.54
N GLU A 70 5.67 65.56 34.71
CA GLU A 70 6.33 66.86 34.44
C GLU A 70 7.55 67.12 35.35
N ASN A 71 7.69 66.38 36.46
CA ASN A 71 8.83 66.49 37.37
C ASN A 71 9.90 65.41 37.13
N GLY A 72 9.69 64.49 36.20
CA GLY A 72 10.61 63.40 35.91
C GLY A 72 11.67 63.77 34.87
N LEU A 73 12.74 62.99 34.79
CA LEU A 73 13.84 63.22 33.85
C LEU A 73 13.66 62.39 32.56
N PRO A 74 13.44 63.00 31.38
CA PRO A 74 13.35 62.24 30.13
C PRO A 74 14.70 61.59 29.78
N PRO A 75 14.72 60.51 28.97
CA PRO A 75 13.56 59.84 28.37
C PRO A 75 12.79 58.96 29.37
N PHE A 76 11.48 58.86 29.14
CA PHE A 76 10.58 58.02 29.93
C PHE A 76 10.44 56.62 29.34
N LYS A 77 10.17 55.67 30.23
CA LYS A 77 9.75 54.30 29.90
C LYS A 77 8.38 54.05 30.51
N PHE A 78 7.43 53.65 29.68
CA PHE A 78 6.09 53.26 30.08
C PHE A 78 5.99 51.74 30.02
N THR A 79 5.53 51.11 31.10
CA THR A 79 5.24 49.67 31.16
C THR A 79 3.77 49.50 31.50
N CYS A 80 3.01 48.83 30.63
CA CYS A 80 1.60 48.55 30.85
C CYS A 80 1.38 47.05 31.02
N LYS A 81 0.71 46.65 32.10
CA LYS A 81 0.33 45.25 32.31
C LYS A 81 -1.00 44.98 31.59
N LYS A 82 -1.04 43.95 30.74
CA LYS A 82 -2.27 43.51 30.09
C LYS A 82 -3.17 42.80 31.12
N PRO A 83 -4.51 42.92 31.03
CA PRO A 83 -5.40 42.27 31.99
C PRO A 83 -5.32 40.75 31.88
N ASP A 84 -5.22 40.06 33.03
CA ASP A 84 -5.20 38.60 33.09
C ASP A 84 -6.61 38.02 32.81
N GLY A 85 -6.68 36.84 32.18
CA GLY A 85 -7.93 36.06 32.04
C GLY A 85 -8.88 36.49 30.91
N GLN A 86 -8.39 37.17 29.87
CA GLN A 86 -9.20 37.46 28.68
C GLN A 86 -9.39 36.21 27.82
N SER A 87 -10.56 36.11 27.16
CA SER A 87 -10.89 35.05 26.21
C SER A 87 -10.17 35.19 24.87
N SER A 88 -9.48 36.31 24.64
CA SER A 88 -8.83 36.71 23.40
C SER A 88 -7.49 37.38 23.73
N MET A 89 -6.51 37.18 22.85
CA MET A 89 -5.20 37.83 22.97
C MET A 89 -5.26 39.23 22.38
N ARG A 90 -4.93 40.26 23.17
CA ARG A 90 -4.91 41.67 22.73
C ARG A 90 -3.51 42.12 22.36
N ILE A 91 -3.35 42.63 21.15
CA ILE A 91 -2.10 43.18 20.63
C ILE A 91 -2.34 44.60 20.12
N LEU A 92 -1.57 45.56 20.65
CA LEU A 92 -1.70 46.97 20.29
C LEU A 92 -0.82 47.35 19.10
N THR A 93 0.40 46.80 19.02
CA THR A 93 1.46 47.29 18.13
C THR A 93 1.88 46.27 17.08
N ASN A 94 2.47 46.74 15.98
CA ASN A 94 3.01 45.89 14.91
C ASN A 94 4.14 44.99 15.42
N GLU A 95 4.97 45.49 16.34
CA GLU A 95 6.04 44.71 16.95
C GLU A 95 5.51 43.59 17.86
N GLY A 96 4.43 43.85 18.59
CA GLY A 96 3.72 42.82 19.33
C GLY A 96 3.17 41.72 18.43
N LEU A 97 2.66 42.08 17.25
CA LEU A 97 2.17 41.12 16.27
C LEU A 97 3.30 40.26 15.70
N ARG A 98 4.45 40.85 15.34
CA ARG A 98 5.64 40.09 14.88
C ARG A 98 6.11 39.11 15.95
N THR A 99 6.20 39.57 17.20
CA THR A 99 6.60 38.75 18.34
C THR A 99 5.62 37.58 18.54
N TRP A 100 4.31 37.82 18.43
CA TRP A 100 3.29 36.78 18.55
C TRP A 100 3.31 35.79 17.38
N LEU A 101 3.54 36.25 16.15
CA LEU A 101 3.65 35.39 14.96
C LEU A 101 4.86 34.46 15.02
N GLY A 102 5.93 34.86 15.73
CA GLY A 102 7.10 34.03 16.00
C GLY A 102 6.88 32.92 17.03
N ASN A 103 5.79 32.97 17.81
CA ASN A 103 5.50 31.97 18.83
C ASN A 103 4.79 30.74 18.24
N GLN A 104 5.02 29.56 18.84
CA GLN A 104 4.40 28.31 18.36
C GLN A 104 2.94 28.14 18.77
N GLU A 105 2.51 28.78 19.86
CA GLU A 105 1.13 28.71 20.34
C GLU A 105 0.25 29.71 19.59
N ALA A 106 -0.92 29.26 19.14
CA ALA A 106 -1.87 30.08 18.40
C ALA A 106 -3.09 30.30 19.27
N ASP A 107 -3.32 31.55 19.64
CA ASP A 107 -4.61 31.95 20.19
C ASP A 107 -5.68 31.85 19.08
N PRO A 108 -6.85 31.28 19.37
CA PRO A 108 -7.92 31.16 18.38
C PRO A 108 -8.47 32.53 17.98
N VAL A 109 -8.35 33.54 18.85
CA VAL A 109 -8.84 34.90 18.63
C VAL A 109 -7.79 35.90 19.07
N VAL A 110 -7.42 36.79 18.15
CA VAL A 110 -6.47 37.89 18.39
C VAL A 110 -7.15 39.22 18.04
N GLU A 111 -7.23 40.10 19.03
CA GLU A 111 -7.71 41.48 18.88
C GLU A 111 -6.53 42.40 18.55
N LEU A 112 -6.64 43.11 17.43
CA LEU A 112 -5.57 43.98 16.91
C LEU A 112 -6.00 45.45 16.97
N GLY A 113 -5.19 46.28 17.63
CA GLY A 113 -5.54 47.68 17.89
C GLY A 113 -5.68 48.56 16.65
N ALA A 114 -4.76 48.43 15.69
CA ALA A 114 -4.76 49.21 14.45
C ALA A 114 -5.46 48.51 13.27
N LEU A 115 -6.13 47.38 13.49
CA LEU A 115 -6.79 46.66 12.40
C LEU A 115 -8.07 47.38 11.97
N ASP A 116 -8.24 47.55 10.66
CA ASP A 116 -9.42 48.20 10.09
C ASP A 116 -10.55 47.18 9.85
N GLU A 117 -10.23 46.01 9.30
CA GLU A 117 -11.19 44.94 8.98
C GLU A 117 -10.66 43.58 9.44
N GLY A 118 -11.54 42.76 10.03
CA GLY A 118 -11.19 41.43 10.52
C GLY A 118 -11.02 40.40 9.40
N PHE A 119 -10.20 39.38 9.66
CA PHE A 119 -9.99 38.25 8.74
C PHE A 119 -9.71 36.96 9.51
N ALA A 120 -9.93 35.81 8.88
CA ALA A 120 -9.78 34.49 9.50
C ALA A 120 -8.75 33.63 8.79
N THR A 121 -8.01 32.86 9.59
CA THR A 121 -7.07 31.82 9.17
C THR A 121 -7.53 30.46 9.68
N TYR A 122 -6.84 29.39 9.29
CA TYR A 122 -7.15 28.04 9.78
C TYR A 122 -6.88 27.84 11.29
N ALA A 123 -6.11 28.71 11.95
CA ALA A 123 -5.89 28.66 13.40
C ALA A 123 -6.46 29.86 14.18
N THR A 124 -6.38 31.07 13.63
CA THR A 124 -6.65 32.32 14.36
C THR A 124 -7.63 33.21 13.61
N THR A 125 -8.55 33.85 14.32
CA THR A 125 -9.35 34.96 13.79
C THR A 125 -8.78 36.27 14.31
N PHE A 126 -8.44 37.17 13.40
CA PHE A 126 -7.99 38.51 13.70
C PHE A 126 -9.18 39.45 13.64
N VAL A 127 -9.44 40.17 14.73
CA VAL A 127 -10.56 41.11 14.82
C VAL A 127 -10.07 42.50 15.23
N PRO A 128 -10.69 43.58 14.75
CA PRO A 128 -10.46 44.91 15.28
C PRO A 128 -10.79 44.96 16.77
N TRP A 129 -10.01 45.74 17.51
CA TRP A 129 -10.18 45.83 18.96
C TRP A 129 -11.55 46.41 19.33
N GLY A 130 -12.35 45.64 20.09
CA GLY A 130 -13.67 46.03 20.56
C GLY A 130 -14.83 45.54 19.70
N GLU A 131 -14.55 44.82 18.61
CA GLU A 131 -15.58 44.17 17.80
C GLU A 131 -15.97 42.79 18.32
N ALA A 132 -17.19 42.36 17.98
CA ALA A 132 -17.69 41.06 18.40
C ALA A 132 -16.95 39.93 17.67
N VAL A 133 -16.50 38.95 18.45
CA VAL A 133 -15.86 37.74 17.92
C VAL A 133 -16.94 36.84 17.33
N VAL A 134 -16.83 36.55 16.03
CA VAL A 134 -17.65 35.53 15.38
C VAL A 134 -16.91 34.20 15.48
N GLU A 135 -17.54 33.20 16.10
CA GLU A 135 -17.01 31.83 16.07
C GLU A 135 -17.06 31.28 14.65
N VAL A 136 -15.91 30.84 14.15
CA VAL A 136 -15.77 30.25 12.82
C VAL A 136 -15.34 28.79 12.96
N SER A 137 -16.05 27.87 12.30
CA SER A 137 -15.65 26.47 12.22
C SER A 137 -14.38 26.34 11.37
N ARG A 138 -13.38 25.63 11.88
CA ARG A 138 -12.06 25.51 11.25
C ARG A 138 -11.75 24.05 10.96
N PRO A 139 -11.51 23.67 9.69
CA PRO A 139 -10.79 22.45 9.38
C PRO A 139 -9.37 22.55 9.95
N ALA A 140 -8.77 21.44 10.36
CA ALA A 140 -7.40 21.45 10.86
C ALA A 140 -6.41 21.21 9.70
N LEU A 141 -5.37 22.06 9.57
CA LEU A 141 -4.22 21.77 8.71
C LEU A 141 -3.15 21.06 9.56
N ASP A 142 -3.34 19.76 9.77
CA ASP A 142 -2.50 18.94 10.66
C ASP A 142 -1.14 18.53 10.07
N THR A 143 -0.86 18.95 8.85
CA THR A 143 0.38 18.60 8.16
C THR A 143 1.53 19.45 8.68
N ASN A 144 2.59 18.80 9.18
CA ASN A 144 3.84 19.48 9.53
C ASN A 144 4.71 19.70 8.27
N PRO A 145 4.92 20.95 7.81
CA PRO A 145 5.67 21.23 6.59
C PRO A 145 7.14 20.83 6.66
N ARG A 146 7.75 20.78 7.86
CA ARG A 146 9.15 20.36 8.05
C ARG A 146 9.42 18.91 7.63
N ARG A 147 8.37 18.11 7.45
CA ARG A 147 8.48 16.75 6.89
C ARG A 147 8.62 16.74 5.37
N LEU A 148 8.22 17.81 4.71
CA LEU A 148 8.16 17.93 3.25
C LEU A 148 9.31 18.77 2.68
N VAL A 149 9.82 19.71 3.49
CA VAL A 149 10.87 20.65 3.10
C VAL A 149 12.20 20.29 3.78
N ARG A 150 13.29 20.34 3.01
CA ARG A 150 14.65 20.19 3.55
C ARG A 150 15.22 21.54 3.97
N GLU A 151 15.57 21.68 5.24
CA GLU A 151 16.21 22.90 5.77
C GLU A 151 17.74 22.73 5.83
N VAL A 152 18.48 23.67 5.22
CA VAL A 152 19.94 23.75 5.31
C VAL A 152 20.30 24.88 6.28
N GLY A 153 20.87 24.52 7.43
CA GLY A 153 21.26 25.49 8.46
C GLY A 153 20.16 25.75 9.50
N GLU A 154 19.68 26.99 9.55
CA GLU A 154 18.68 27.45 10.54
C GLU A 154 17.28 26.88 10.23
N ARG A 155 16.50 26.63 11.29
CA ARG A 155 15.10 26.19 11.17
C ARG A 155 14.18 27.37 10.89
N LEU A 156 13.87 27.58 9.62
CA LEU A 156 13.07 28.71 9.11
C LEU A 156 11.64 28.30 8.72
N VAL A 157 11.37 27.01 8.53
CA VAL A 157 10.06 26.46 8.19
C VAL A 157 9.24 26.30 9.47
N PRO A 158 7.98 26.80 9.51
CA PRO A 158 7.13 26.62 10.67
C PRO A 158 6.70 25.16 10.86
N GLU A 159 6.37 24.77 12.10
CA GLU A 159 5.81 23.43 12.37
C GLU A 159 4.35 23.29 11.91
N ASN A 160 3.64 24.42 11.82
CA ASN A 160 2.25 24.49 11.40
C ASN A 160 1.99 25.80 10.65
N VAL A 161 1.34 25.71 9.48
CA VAL A 161 0.99 26.86 8.63
C VAL A 161 -0.39 27.46 8.89
N SER A 162 -1.19 26.86 9.77
CA SER A 162 -2.62 27.18 9.97
C SER A 162 -2.88 28.65 10.33
N ARG A 163 -1.96 29.32 11.03
CA ARG A 163 -2.07 30.75 11.38
C ARG A 163 -1.71 31.71 10.24
N PHE A 164 -1.11 31.19 9.18
CA PHE A 164 -0.61 31.95 8.03
C PHE A 164 -1.47 31.76 6.77
N VAL A 165 -2.24 30.68 6.69
CA VAL A 165 -3.13 30.41 5.55
C VAL A 165 -4.51 31.01 5.83
N LEU A 166 -5.01 31.89 4.95
CA LEU A 166 -6.39 32.39 5.05
C LEU A 166 -7.39 31.24 4.97
N LEU A 167 -8.43 31.31 5.79
CA LEU A 167 -9.56 30.41 5.72
C LEU A 167 -10.32 30.64 4.39
N GLU A 168 -10.85 29.56 3.83
CA GLU A 168 -11.69 29.66 2.64
C GLU A 168 -12.92 30.56 2.89
N GLY A 169 -13.18 31.48 1.97
CA GLY A 169 -14.26 32.47 2.10
C GLY A 169 -13.94 33.66 3.01
N SER A 170 -12.78 33.71 3.67
CA SER A 170 -12.33 34.92 4.37
C SER A 170 -12.01 36.04 3.38
N HIS A 171 -12.29 37.27 3.76
CA HIS A 171 -11.78 38.45 3.08
C HIS A 171 -10.24 38.48 3.13
N VAL A 172 -9.63 38.94 2.04
CA VAL A 172 -8.18 39.17 1.94
C VAL A 172 -7.90 40.55 2.52
N PRO A 173 -7.17 40.65 3.64
CA PRO A 173 -6.98 41.94 4.28
C PRO A 173 -6.15 42.87 3.39
N ALA A 174 -6.31 44.18 3.55
CA ALA A 174 -5.50 45.17 2.84
C ALA A 174 -4.01 44.98 3.18
N ILE A 175 -3.27 44.36 2.26
CA ILE A 175 -1.84 44.08 2.42
C ILE A 175 -0.97 45.27 2.04
N ASP A 176 -1.53 46.22 1.28
CA ASP A 176 -0.83 47.43 0.84
C ASP A 176 -0.90 48.51 1.94
N GLY A 177 0.26 48.83 2.53
CA GLY A 177 0.42 49.97 3.44
C GLY A 177 0.88 49.63 4.86
N PRO A 178 1.07 50.65 5.72
CA PRO A 178 1.52 50.45 7.10
C PRO A 178 0.35 50.00 7.99
N GLY A 179 0.41 48.78 8.51
CA GLY A 179 -0.63 48.29 9.40
C GLY A 179 -0.42 46.84 9.84
N PRO A 180 -1.24 46.34 10.76
CA PRO A 180 -1.09 44.99 11.26
C PRO A 180 -1.43 43.92 10.20
N ALA A 181 -2.33 44.23 9.26
CA ALA A 181 -2.67 43.36 8.13
C ALA A 181 -1.46 43.08 7.22
N SER A 182 -0.71 44.12 6.84
CA SER A 182 0.48 43.97 6.00
C SER A 182 1.63 43.28 6.74
N VAL A 183 1.78 43.53 8.05
CA VAL A 183 2.74 42.80 8.91
C VAL A 183 2.41 41.31 8.93
N TRP A 184 1.15 40.95 9.16
CA TRP A 184 0.72 39.55 9.11
C TRP A 184 0.94 38.95 7.73
N ALA A 185 0.54 39.65 6.66
CA ALA A 185 0.70 39.15 5.29
C ALA A 185 2.16 38.93 4.92
N GLY A 186 3.07 39.80 5.37
CA GLY A 186 4.52 39.66 5.17
C GLY A 186 5.06 38.38 5.78
N GLU A 187 4.78 38.13 7.06
CA GLU A 187 5.22 36.90 7.73
C GLU A 187 4.51 35.65 7.19
N ALA A 188 3.21 35.76 6.90
CA ALA A 188 2.43 34.68 6.31
C ALA A 188 2.97 34.25 4.94
N SER A 189 3.30 35.22 4.08
CA SER A 189 3.88 34.97 2.75
C SER A 189 5.19 34.21 2.87
N ARG A 190 6.09 34.65 3.75
CA ARG A 190 7.38 33.98 3.98
C ARG A 190 7.15 32.58 4.54
N ALA A 191 6.33 32.42 5.57
CA ALA A 191 6.02 31.14 6.18
C ALA A 191 5.45 30.13 5.17
N MET A 192 4.51 30.55 4.32
CA MET A 192 3.92 29.70 3.28
C MET A 192 4.92 29.36 2.19
N ALA A 193 5.68 30.33 1.66
CA ALA A 193 6.67 30.07 0.61
C ALA A 193 7.79 29.13 1.07
N ARG A 194 8.27 29.29 2.31
CA ARG A 194 9.25 28.37 2.92
C ARG A 194 8.68 26.98 3.13
N SER A 195 7.36 26.85 3.30
CA SER A 195 6.67 25.57 3.48
C SER A 195 6.33 24.87 2.17
N LEU A 196 6.38 25.57 1.04
CA LEU A 196 6.01 25.07 -0.29
C LEU A 196 7.22 24.78 -1.20
N CYS A 197 8.45 24.94 -0.70
CA CYS A 197 9.67 24.65 -1.46
C CYS A 197 10.21 23.24 -1.19
N SER A 198 11.15 22.77 -2.00
CA SER A 198 11.85 21.49 -1.71
C SER A 198 12.94 21.66 -0.67
N GLU A 199 13.66 22.77 -0.75
CA GLU A 199 14.84 23.03 0.06
C GLU A 199 14.94 24.53 0.33
N ILE A 200 15.45 24.89 1.49
CA ILE A 200 15.70 26.27 1.89
C ILE A 200 17.11 26.41 2.46
N ASP A 201 17.81 27.46 2.02
CA ASP A 201 19.13 27.87 2.51
C ASP A 201 19.10 29.39 2.76
N GLY A 202 18.88 29.78 4.01
CA GLY A 202 18.69 31.19 4.38
C GLY A 202 17.49 31.84 3.68
N SER A 203 17.75 32.80 2.78
CA SER A 203 16.72 33.49 1.99
C SER A 203 16.49 32.87 0.59
N GLU A 204 17.25 31.84 0.22
CA GLU A 204 17.09 31.15 -1.05
C GLU A 204 16.18 29.92 -0.89
N VAL A 205 15.16 29.81 -1.74
CA VAL A 205 14.30 28.62 -1.84
C VAL A 205 14.54 27.89 -3.16
N MET A 206 14.54 26.56 -3.10
CA MET A 206 14.71 25.71 -4.28
C MET A 206 13.45 24.88 -4.53
N PHE A 207 13.02 24.83 -5.79
CA PHE A 207 11.99 23.92 -6.28
C PHE A 207 12.65 22.84 -7.14
N ARG A 208 12.49 21.58 -6.74
CA ARG A 208 13.00 20.44 -7.50
C ARG A 208 12.04 20.09 -8.64
N GLY A 209 12.53 20.23 -9.86
CA GLY A 209 11.87 19.77 -11.08
C GLY A 209 12.90 19.58 -12.20
N PRO A 210 12.47 19.24 -13.42
CA PRO A 210 13.32 19.27 -14.61
C PRO A 210 13.08 20.56 -15.43
N PRO A 211 13.90 21.63 -15.29
CA PRO A 211 15.07 21.77 -14.40
C PRO A 211 14.71 22.24 -12.98
N ALA A 212 15.66 22.14 -12.05
CA ALA A 212 15.49 22.68 -10.70
C ALA A 212 15.73 24.19 -10.73
N CYS A 213 14.90 24.94 -10.00
CA CYS A 213 14.93 26.39 -9.98
C CYS A 213 15.14 26.91 -8.56
N ARG A 214 15.86 28.04 -8.44
CA ARG A 214 16.15 28.72 -7.17
C ARG A 214 15.70 30.16 -7.24
N TYR A 215 15.13 30.64 -6.15
CA TYR A 215 14.59 32.00 -6.03
C TYR A 215 14.96 32.59 -4.68
N LEU A 216 15.12 33.91 -4.65
CA LEU A 216 15.26 34.67 -3.43
C LEU A 216 13.88 35.06 -2.91
N VAL A 217 13.68 34.87 -1.60
CA VAL A 217 12.52 35.41 -0.88
C VAL A 217 12.78 36.90 -0.62
N PRO A 218 11.96 37.80 -1.15
CA PRO A 218 12.16 39.23 -0.95
C PRO A 218 11.97 39.66 0.50
N ALA A 219 12.59 40.79 0.86
CA ALA A 219 12.42 41.38 2.18
C ALA A 219 10.97 41.83 2.39
N ASP A 220 10.37 42.51 1.41
CA ASP A 220 8.98 42.97 1.47
C ASP A 220 8.05 42.10 0.63
N PHE A 221 8.04 40.81 0.97
CA PHE A 221 7.47 39.78 0.09
C PHE A 221 5.95 39.95 -0.16
N ALA A 222 5.17 40.39 0.83
CA ALA A 222 3.73 40.58 0.64
C ALA A 222 3.42 41.73 -0.34
N ASN A 223 4.10 42.87 -0.21
CA ASN A 223 3.94 43.98 -1.14
C ASN A 223 4.45 43.61 -2.55
N GLU A 224 5.56 42.87 -2.62
CA GLU A 224 6.07 42.34 -3.89
C GLU A 224 5.18 41.26 -4.50
N LEU A 225 4.34 40.57 -3.74
CA LEU A 225 3.34 39.62 -4.26
C LEU A 225 2.06 40.33 -4.75
N GLY A 226 1.69 41.45 -4.13
CA GLY A 226 0.39 42.06 -4.36
C GLY A 226 -0.76 41.12 -3.99
N GLU A 227 -1.99 41.60 -4.13
CA GLU A 227 -3.18 40.85 -3.68
C GLU A 227 -3.34 39.52 -4.43
N ASP A 228 -3.17 39.52 -5.75
CA ASP A 228 -3.29 38.33 -6.60
C ASP A 228 -2.24 37.27 -6.26
N GLY A 229 -0.96 37.66 -6.17
CA GLY A 229 0.13 36.75 -5.84
C GLY A 229 -0.03 36.16 -4.43
N PHE A 230 -0.49 36.97 -3.47
CA PHE A 230 -0.80 36.52 -2.12
C PHE A 230 -1.94 35.49 -2.11
N CYS A 231 -3.01 35.74 -2.88
CA CYS A 231 -4.12 34.81 -3.04
C CYS A 231 -3.67 33.49 -3.67
N HIS A 232 -2.85 33.54 -4.72
CA HIS A 232 -2.30 32.34 -5.36
C HIS A 232 -1.47 31.51 -4.38
N LEU A 233 -0.56 32.15 -3.64
CA LEU A 233 0.27 31.51 -2.62
C LEU A 233 -0.59 30.84 -1.54
N THR A 234 -1.60 31.56 -1.04
CA THR A 234 -2.51 31.07 0.00
C THR A 234 -3.35 29.89 -0.49
N ASN A 235 -3.89 29.96 -1.70
CA ASN A 235 -4.68 28.88 -2.29
C ASN A 235 -3.83 27.63 -2.56
N LEU A 236 -2.58 27.80 -2.96
CA LEU A 236 -1.64 26.69 -3.13
C LEU A 236 -1.29 26.04 -1.79
N ALA A 237 -0.97 26.84 -0.77
CA ALA A 237 -0.71 26.34 0.59
C ALA A 237 -1.92 25.58 1.14
N ARG A 238 -3.12 26.15 1.02
CA ARG A 238 -4.37 25.49 1.40
C ARG A 238 -4.49 24.12 0.74
N TRP A 239 -4.42 24.05 -0.59
CA TRP A 239 -4.58 22.79 -1.31
C TRP A 239 -3.56 21.71 -0.91
N VAL A 240 -2.30 22.09 -0.67
CA VAL A 240 -1.26 21.15 -0.26
C VAL A 240 -1.49 20.61 1.15
N PHE A 241 -1.85 21.47 2.10
CA PHE A 241 -1.89 21.11 3.53
C PHE A 241 -3.26 20.66 4.05
N GLU A 242 -4.33 20.83 3.26
CA GLU A 242 -5.71 20.48 3.62
C GLU A 242 -5.88 19.00 4.01
N PHE A 243 -5.17 18.08 3.32
CA PHE A 243 -5.28 16.65 3.58
C PHE A 243 -3.91 16.03 3.88
N SER A 244 -3.65 15.74 5.14
CA SER A 244 -2.36 15.22 5.62
C SER A 244 -1.94 13.89 4.97
N ALA A 245 -2.90 13.04 4.60
CA ALA A 245 -2.63 11.77 3.93
C ALA A 245 -2.11 11.96 2.49
N GLU A 246 -2.48 13.05 1.82
CA GLU A 246 -2.11 13.36 0.43
C GLU A 246 -1.03 14.45 0.34
N ALA A 247 -0.67 15.08 1.46
CA ALA A 247 0.17 16.27 1.49
C ALA A 247 1.53 16.05 0.81
N GLU A 248 2.17 14.89 1.00
CA GLU A 248 3.45 14.58 0.34
C GLU A 248 3.31 14.54 -1.20
N THR A 249 2.24 13.93 -1.70
CA THR A 249 1.98 13.84 -3.15
C THR A 249 1.61 15.21 -3.72
N ARG A 250 0.71 15.95 -3.05
CA ARG A 250 0.28 17.29 -3.47
C ARG A 250 1.43 18.29 -3.44
N HIS A 251 2.25 18.26 -2.39
CA HIS A 251 3.47 19.08 -2.28
C HIS A 251 4.46 18.77 -3.40
N GLY A 252 4.74 17.48 -3.66
CA GLY A 252 5.63 17.08 -4.75
C GLY A 252 5.16 17.56 -6.12
N LEU A 253 3.86 17.49 -6.41
CA LEU A 253 3.27 18.02 -7.64
C LEU A 253 3.34 19.55 -7.71
N ALA A 254 3.00 20.25 -6.62
CA ALA A 254 3.07 21.71 -6.55
C ALA A 254 4.50 22.21 -6.81
N VAL A 255 5.48 21.63 -6.13
CA VAL A 255 6.91 21.94 -6.30
C VAL A 255 7.38 21.70 -7.73
N ALA A 256 7.02 20.56 -8.31
CA ALA A 256 7.44 20.21 -9.67
C ALA A 256 6.84 21.15 -10.71
N GLU A 257 5.58 21.57 -10.53
CA GLU A 257 4.96 22.57 -11.39
C GLU A 257 5.59 23.95 -11.15
N LEU A 258 5.81 24.40 -9.91
CA LEU A 258 6.53 25.66 -9.63
C LEU A 258 7.91 25.72 -10.29
N ALA A 259 8.65 24.61 -10.31
CA ALA A 259 9.94 24.52 -10.99
C ALA A 259 9.85 24.60 -12.53
N ARG A 260 8.70 24.30 -13.11
CA ARG A 260 8.48 24.33 -14.57
C ARG A 260 8.26 25.74 -15.11
N TRP A 261 7.75 26.65 -14.29
CA TRP A 261 7.46 28.02 -14.69
C TRP A 261 8.67 28.92 -14.39
N PRO A 262 9.47 29.30 -15.39
CA PRO A 262 10.55 30.24 -15.16
C PRO A 262 9.94 31.61 -14.85
N ALA A 263 10.33 32.22 -13.73
CA ALA A 263 10.01 33.62 -13.50
C ALA A 263 10.95 34.48 -14.36
N ASN A 264 10.51 35.69 -14.72
CA ASN A 264 11.35 36.69 -15.39
C ASN A 264 12.36 37.32 -14.40
N GLY A 265 13.17 36.50 -13.73
CA GLY A 265 14.08 36.91 -12.66
C GLY A 265 14.28 35.84 -11.60
N GLN A 266 15.10 36.14 -10.59
CA GLN A 266 15.30 35.30 -9.40
C GLN A 266 14.38 35.70 -8.24
N CYS A 267 13.38 36.56 -8.47
CA CYS A 267 12.41 36.95 -7.45
C CYS A 267 11.29 35.91 -7.36
N LEU A 268 11.01 35.43 -6.15
CA LEU A 268 9.95 34.46 -5.92
C LEU A 268 8.55 35.06 -6.09
N ALA A 269 8.39 36.37 -5.88
CA ALA A 269 7.09 37.02 -5.97
C ALA A 269 6.52 37.01 -7.40
N ASP A 270 7.39 37.23 -8.38
CA ASP A 270 7.02 37.19 -9.81
C ASP A 270 6.48 35.82 -10.22
N LEU A 271 7.04 34.73 -9.66
CA LEU A 271 6.56 33.37 -9.92
C LEU A 271 5.09 33.18 -9.50
N TYR A 272 4.74 33.63 -8.29
CA TYR A 272 3.39 33.49 -7.75
C TYR A 272 2.40 34.47 -8.40
N LYS A 273 2.85 35.69 -8.74
CA LYS A 273 2.08 36.67 -9.50
C LYS A 273 1.71 36.16 -10.89
N ASP A 274 2.72 35.79 -11.68
CA ASP A 274 2.54 35.53 -13.10
C ASP A 274 1.93 34.14 -13.35
N SER A 275 2.28 33.15 -12.52
CA SER A 275 2.00 31.75 -12.79
C SER A 275 1.30 31.00 -11.65
N GLY A 276 1.06 31.64 -10.50
CA GLY A 276 0.56 30.95 -9.29
C GLY A 276 -0.79 30.24 -9.49
N ALA A 277 -1.76 30.88 -10.14
CA ALA A 277 -3.03 30.24 -10.49
C ALA A 277 -2.86 29.06 -11.46
N ALA A 278 -2.05 29.23 -12.50
CA ALA A 278 -1.80 28.20 -13.51
C ALA A 278 -1.09 26.98 -12.91
N VAL A 279 -0.14 27.22 -11.99
CA VAL A 279 0.55 26.19 -11.21
C VAL A 279 -0.45 25.38 -10.38
N LEU A 280 -1.33 26.05 -9.62
CA LEU A 280 -2.32 25.38 -8.78
C LEU A 280 -3.24 24.49 -9.62
N GLU A 281 -3.78 25.02 -10.71
CA GLU A 281 -4.67 24.25 -11.59
C GLU A 281 -3.95 23.09 -12.27
N SER A 282 -2.70 23.30 -12.73
CA SER A 282 -1.89 22.23 -13.32
C SER A 282 -1.58 21.12 -12.32
N ALA A 283 -1.24 21.48 -11.08
CA ALA A 283 -0.97 20.52 -10.02
C ALA A 283 -2.23 19.73 -9.63
N LYS A 284 -3.41 20.38 -9.56
CA LYS A 284 -4.71 19.71 -9.37
C LYS A 284 -5.02 18.74 -10.49
N ILE A 285 -4.82 19.14 -11.76
CA ILE A 285 -5.03 18.28 -12.92
C ILE A 285 -4.09 17.06 -12.87
N ALA A 286 -2.80 17.28 -12.58
CA ALA A 286 -1.83 16.20 -12.45
C ALA A 286 -2.20 15.23 -11.33
N HIS A 287 -2.69 15.74 -10.19
CA HIS A 287 -3.19 14.92 -9.08
C HIS A 287 -4.40 14.08 -9.51
N GLN A 288 -5.40 14.70 -10.16
CA GLN A 288 -6.58 14.00 -10.67
C GLN A 288 -6.22 12.92 -11.72
N LEU A 289 -5.28 13.22 -12.61
CA LEU A 289 -4.76 12.24 -13.58
C LEU A 289 -4.04 11.07 -12.89
N GLY A 290 -3.25 11.35 -11.85
CA GLY A 290 -2.61 10.33 -11.03
C GLY A 290 -3.62 9.40 -10.38
N LEU A 291 -4.67 9.96 -9.75
CA LEU A 291 -5.77 9.19 -9.16
C LEU A 291 -6.52 8.35 -10.20
N SER A 292 -6.82 8.94 -11.36
CA SER A 292 -7.49 8.25 -12.46
C SER A 292 -6.66 7.09 -13.00
N LYS A 293 -5.34 7.27 -13.15
CA LYS A 293 -4.42 6.22 -13.59
C LYS A 293 -4.37 5.06 -12.59
N ILE A 294 -4.26 5.36 -11.29
CA ILE A 294 -4.28 4.34 -10.23
C ILE A 294 -5.59 3.55 -10.28
N SER A 295 -6.73 4.23 -10.48
CA SER A 295 -8.04 3.57 -10.64
C SER A 295 -8.09 2.69 -11.89
N SER A 296 -7.60 3.17 -13.03
CA SER A 296 -7.54 2.40 -14.28
C SER A 296 -6.64 1.16 -14.17
N ASP A 297 -5.46 1.29 -13.58
CA ASP A 297 -4.54 0.18 -13.37
C ASP A 297 -5.13 -0.85 -12.38
N SER A 298 -5.87 -0.39 -11.37
CA SER A 298 -6.63 -1.26 -10.45
C SER A 298 -7.75 -2.03 -11.17
N MET A 299 -8.50 -1.39 -12.07
CA MET A 299 -9.51 -2.07 -12.88
C MET A 299 -8.91 -3.06 -13.87
N LYS A 300 -7.76 -2.73 -14.47
CA LYS A 300 -7.03 -3.63 -15.35
C LYS A 300 -6.52 -4.87 -14.62
N THR A 301 -5.93 -4.69 -13.44
CA THR A 301 -5.49 -5.82 -12.60
C THR A 301 -6.65 -6.69 -12.14
N LEU A 302 -7.83 -6.12 -11.84
CA LEU A 302 -9.06 -6.89 -11.60
C LEU A 302 -9.53 -7.67 -12.83
N SER A 303 -9.44 -7.07 -14.03
CA SER A 303 -9.77 -7.75 -15.29
C SER A 303 -8.81 -8.91 -15.56
N ASP A 304 -7.51 -8.69 -15.37
CA ASP A 304 -6.48 -9.72 -15.52
C ASP A 304 -6.67 -10.84 -14.49
N LEU A 305 -7.08 -10.51 -13.26
CA LEU A 305 -7.44 -11.50 -12.24
C LEU A 305 -8.58 -12.40 -12.70
N ARG A 306 -9.70 -11.82 -13.18
CA ARG A 306 -10.85 -12.58 -13.67
C ARG A 306 -10.48 -13.48 -14.84
N LYS A 307 -9.65 -12.98 -15.77
CA LYS A 307 -9.14 -13.77 -16.89
C LYS A 307 -8.27 -14.94 -16.41
N ASN A 308 -7.34 -14.70 -15.50
CA ASN A 308 -6.48 -15.74 -14.95
C ASN A 308 -7.29 -16.83 -14.24
N VAL A 309 -8.31 -16.44 -13.45
CA VAL A 309 -9.24 -17.38 -12.80
C VAL A 309 -10.03 -18.20 -13.82
N ALA A 310 -10.52 -17.56 -14.89
CA ALA A 310 -11.23 -18.26 -15.97
C ALA A 310 -10.32 -19.23 -16.74
N ASP A 311 -9.07 -18.84 -17.03
CA ASP A 311 -8.07 -19.68 -17.68
C ASP A 311 -7.69 -20.89 -16.79
N GLU A 312 -7.56 -20.70 -15.48
CA GLU A 312 -7.36 -21.78 -14.50
C GLU A 312 -8.56 -22.75 -14.47
N ALA A 313 -9.79 -22.23 -14.41
CA ALA A 313 -11.00 -23.05 -14.44
C ALA A 313 -11.10 -23.87 -15.75
N SER A 314 -10.76 -23.27 -16.89
CA SER A 314 -10.72 -23.98 -18.18
C SER A 314 -9.68 -25.11 -18.18
N LYS A 315 -8.47 -24.87 -17.66
CA LYS A 315 -7.43 -25.90 -17.53
C LYS A 315 -7.86 -27.04 -16.62
N LEU A 316 -8.53 -26.75 -15.51
CA LEU A 316 -9.08 -27.76 -14.62
C LEU A 316 -10.18 -28.59 -15.30
N ASN A 317 -11.02 -27.96 -16.11
CA ASN A 317 -12.03 -28.66 -16.90
C ASN A 317 -11.38 -29.59 -17.94
N ASP A 318 -10.30 -29.16 -18.60
CA ASP A 318 -9.53 -30.00 -19.52
C ASP A 318 -8.91 -31.21 -18.84
N VAL A 319 -8.31 -31.03 -17.66
CA VAL A 319 -7.77 -32.13 -16.83
C VAL A 319 -8.89 -33.09 -16.42
N THR A 320 -10.06 -32.57 -16.07
CA THR A 320 -11.25 -33.38 -15.73
C THR A 320 -11.74 -34.18 -16.94
N ARG A 321 -11.75 -33.60 -18.14
CA ARG A 321 -12.09 -34.30 -19.38
C ARG A 321 -11.09 -35.40 -19.74
N GLN A 322 -9.80 -35.15 -19.54
CA GLN A 322 -8.76 -36.17 -19.74
C GLN A 322 -8.95 -37.36 -18.78
N LEU A 323 -9.25 -37.07 -17.51
CA LEU A 323 -9.58 -38.09 -16.52
C LEU A 323 -10.82 -38.89 -16.92
N ALA A 324 -11.90 -38.23 -17.33
CA ALA A 324 -13.12 -38.91 -17.81
C ALA A 324 -12.83 -39.81 -19.03
N GLY A 325 -12.00 -39.33 -19.96
CA GLY A 325 -11.54 -40.11 -21.12
C GLY A 325 -10.72 -41.34 -20.71
N ALA A 326 -9.83 -41.20 -19.72
CA ALA A 326 -9.03 -42.31 -19.20
C ALA A 326 -9.88 -43.37 -18.50
N VAL A 327 -10.89 -42.94 -17.73
CA VAL A 327 -11.86 -43.85 -17.09
C VAL A 327 -12.70 -44.57 -18.14
N ALA A 328 -13.23 -43.85 -19.13
CA ALA A 328 -14.02 -44.43 -20.20
C ALA A 328 -13.21 -45.44 -21.02
N SER A 329 -11.98 -45.10 -21.41
CA SER A 329 -11.10 -46.01 -22.16
C SER A 329 -10.74 -47.25 -21.35
N ALA A 330 -10.53 -47.12 -20.04
CA ALA A 330 -10.31 -48.26 -19.16
C ALA A 330 -11.56 -49.16 -19.07
N LEU A 331 -12.76 -48.59 -18.93
CA LEU A 331 -14.01 -49.33 -18.90
C LEU A 331 -14.29 -50.06 -20.22
N PHE A 332 -14.18 -49.38 -21.36
CA PHE A 332 -14.36 -50.00 -22.68
C PHE A 332 -13.29 -51.05 -22.96
N GLY A 333 -12.03 -50.78 -22.60
CA GLY A 333 -10.94 -51.75 -22.71
C GLY A 333 -11.21 -53.00 -21.89
N GLY A 334 -11.62 -52.85 -20.63
CA GLY A 334 -11.98 -53.99 -19.79
C GLY A 334 -13.18 -54.78 -20.32
N ALA A 335 -14.24 -54.10 -20.77
CA ALA A 335 -15.39 -54.76 -21.38
C ALA A 335 -15.01 -55.53 -22.66
N ALA A 336 -14.15 -54.96 -23.51
CA ALA A 336 -13.65 -55.62 -24.71
C ALA A 336 -12.84 -56.88 -24.37
N VAL A 337 -11.99 -56.82 -23.34
CA VAL A 337 -11.24 -57.99 -22.85
C VAL A 337 -12.17 -59.11 -22.37
N VAL A 338 -13.25 -58.76 -21.64
CA VAL A 338 -14.27 -59.73 -21.21
C VAL A 338 -14.96 -60.37 -22.42
N ILE A 339 -15.43 -59.58 -23.38
CA ILE A 339 -16.12 -60.09 -24.59
C ILE A 339 -15.19 -60.96 -25.44
N ALA A 340 -13.95 -60.51 -25.65
CA ALA A 340 -12.94 -61.26 -26.40
C ALA A 340 -12.68 -62.61 -25.73
N ARG A 341 -12.61 -62.64 -24.40
CA ARG A 341 -12.38 -63.88 -23.66
C ARG A 341 -13.54 -64.86 -23.78
N LEU A 342 -14.79 -64.37 -23.70
CA LEU A 342 -16.00 -65.20 -23.88
C LEU A 342 -16.12 -65.79 -25.29
N SER A 343 -15.45 -65.20 -26.28
CA SER A 343 -15.50 -65.64 -27.68
C SER A 343 -14.47 -66.74 -28.01
N LEU A 344 -13.47 -66.97 -27.15
CA LEU A 344 -12.40 -67.95 -27.38
C LEU A 344 -12.77 -69.33 -26.77
N LYS A 345 -12.92 -70.35 -27.63
CA LYS A 345 -13.29 -71.71 -27.23
C LYS A 345 -12.13 -72.53 -26.60
N ASP A 346 -10.89 -72.31 -27.03
CA ASP A 346 -9.69 -73.03 -26.53
C ASP A 346 -8.64 -72.04 -26.00
N ALA A 347 -8.89 -71.47 -24.83
CA ALA A 347 -7.93 -70.56 -24.23
C ALA A 347 -6.82 -71.32 -23.47
N THR A 348 -5.59 -70.82 -23.58
CA THR A 348 -4.44 -71.31 -22.81
C THR A 348 -4.25 -70.48 -21.54
N LEU A 349 -3.63 -71.08 -20.51
CA LEU A 349 -3.26 -70.40 -19.26
C LEU A 349 -2.58 -69.03 -19.47
N GLY A 350 -1.80 -68.86 -20.55
CA GLY A 350 -1.14 -67.59 -20.89
C GLY A 350 -2.10 -66.45 -21.21
N VAL A 351 -3.26 -66.75 -21.80
CA VAL A 351 -4.30 -65.74 -22.08
C VAL A 351 -4.96 -65.27 -20.78
N ASP A 352 -5.18 -66.16 -19.83
CA ASP A 352 -5.80 -65.81 -18.54
C ASP A 352 -4.87 -64.95 -17.66
N TYR A 353 -3.55 -65.22 -17.68
CA TYR A 353 -2.57 -64.32 -17.06
C TYR A 353 -2.49 -62.94 -17.75
N ALA A 354 -2.71 -62.87 -19.06
CA ALA A 354 -2.75 -61.60 -19.79
C ALA A 354 -3.98 -60.75 -19.43
N ILE A 355 -5.11 -61.36 -19.09
CA ILE A 355 -6.30 -60.63 -18.62
C ILE A 355 -6.03 -59.96 -17.27
N ILE A 356 -5.40 -60.68 -16.34
CA ILE A 356 -5.01 -60.16 -15.02
C ILE A 356 -4.03 -58.99 -15.19
N SER A 357 -3.02 -59.13 -16.06
CA SER A 357 -2.03 -58.07 -16.30
C SER A 357 -2.67 -56.82 -16.94
N ILE A 358 -3.57 -56.98 -17.91
CA ILE A 358 -4.31 -55.85 -18.49
C ILE A 358 -5.18 -55.14 -17.43
N GLY A 359 -5.86 -55.89 -16.56
CA GLY A 359 -6.65 -55.32 -15.47
C GLY A 359 -5.84 -54.44 -14.50
N ILE A 360 -4.61 -54.86 -14.18
CA ILE A 360 -3.68 -54.10 -13.34
C ILE A 360 -3.18 -52.85 -14.08
N VAL A 361 -2.83 -52.97 -15.36
CA VAL A 361 -2.35 -51.84 -16.18
C VAL A 361 -3.43 -50.77 -16.37
N LEU A 362 -4.67 -51.16 -16.65
CA LEU A 362 -5.79 -50.22 -16.79
C LEU A 362 -6.09 -49.47 -15.49
N PHE A 363 -6.04 -50.16 -14.35
CA PHE A 363 -6.20 -49.51 -13.04
C PHE A 363 -5.05 -48.56 -12.73
N GLY A 364 -3.80 -49.00 -12.96
CA GLY A 364 -2.61 -48.17 -12.79
C GLY A 364 -2.65 -46.91 -13.65
N TYR A 365 -3.14 -47.01 -14.90
CA TYR A 365 -3.31 -45.86 -15.79
C TYR A 365 -4.30 -44.83 -15.24
N VAL A 366 -5.49 -45.25 -14.80
CA VAL A 366 -6.49 -44.33 -14.20
C VAL A 366 -5.94 -43.69 -12.92
N CYS A 367 -5.28 -44.45 -12.05
CA CYS A 367 -4.64 -43.93 -10.84
C CYS A 367 -3.53 -42.91 -11.16
N LEU A 368 -2.71 -43.14 -12.18
CA LEU A 368 -1.66 -42.22 -12.61
C LEU A 368 -2.25 -40.89 -13.10
N VAL A 369 -3.31 -40.94 -13.91
CA VAL A 369 -4.01 -39.75 -14.41
C VAL A 369 -4.65 -38.97 -13.26
N ALA A 370 -5.33 -39.66 -12.33
CA ALA A 370 -5.94 -39.04 -11.15
C ALA A 370 -4.89 -38.41 -10.21
N TYR A 371 -3.75 -39.07 -10.01
CA TYR A 371 -2.64 -38.55 -9.22
C TYR A 371 -2.00 -37.31 -9.86
N SER A 372 -1.81 -37.33 -11.19
CA SER A 372 -1.28 -36.20 -11.95
C SER A 372 -2.15 -34.96 -11.79
N GLY A 373 -3.47 -35.08 -11.97
CA GLY A 373 -4.38 -33.95 -11.78
C GLY A 373 -4.47 -33.49 -10.31
N HIS A 374 -4.35 -34.41 -9.33
CA HIS A 374 -4.26 -34.02 -7.92
C HIS A 374 -3.04 -33.15 -7.63
N ARG A 375 -1.87 -33.54 -8.16
CA ARG A 375 -0.63 -32.76 -8.02
C ARG A 375 -0.71 -31.40 -8.71
N PHE A 376 -1.36 -31.34 -9.87
CA PHE A 376 -1.61 -30.07 -10.56
C PHE A 376 -2.45 -29.10 -9.70
N ILE A 377 -3.55 -29.58 -9.10
CA ILE A 377 -4.39 -28.77 -8.21
C ILE A 377 -3.61 -28.28 -6.98
N GLN A 378 -2.81 -29.14 -6.36
CA GLN A 378 -1.98 -28.75 -5.21
C GLN A 378 -1.03 -27.60 -5.57
N ILE A 379 -0.34 -27.69 -6.72
CA ILE A 379 0.57 -26.65 -7.17
C ILE A 379 -0.18 -25.33 -7.42
N GLN A 380 -1.35 -25.38 -8.06
CA GLN A 380 -2.18 -24.19 -8.31
C GLN A 380 -2.64 -23.54 -7.00
N SER A 381 -3.10 -24.33 -6.03
CA SER A 381 -3.51 -23.82 -4.71
C SER A 381 -2.36 -23.10 -3.98
N GLY A 382 -1.14 -23.64 -4.05
CA GLY A 382 0.06 -23.02 -3.48
C GLY A 382 0.48 -21.72 -4.19
N LEU A 383 0.30 -21.64 -5.51
CA LEU A 383 0.56 -20.42 -6.29
C LEU A 383 -0.45 -19.32 -5.97
N ARG A 384 -1.75 -19.64 -5.86
CA ARG A 384 -2.80 -18.66 -5.51
C ARG A 384 -2.52 -17.98 -4.17
N SER A 385 -2.08 -18.73 -3.17
CA SER A 385 -1.69 -18.16 -1.86
C SER A 385 -0.53 -17.17 -1.98
N GLN A 386 0.46 -17.42 -2.85
CA GLN A 386 1.59 -16.52 -3.05
C GLN A 386 1.22 -15.28 -3.88
N TRP A 387 0.30 -15.42 -4.84
CA TRP A 387 -0.17 -14.30 -5.65
C TRP A 387 -1.04 -13.33 -4.85
N ARG A 388 -1.81 -13.83 -3.86
CA ARG A 388 -2.60 -12.98 -2.96
C ARG A 388 -1.76 -11.86 -2.35
N GLU A 389 -0.61 -12.22 -1.78
CA GLU A 389 0.25 -11.28 -1.07
C GLU A 389 1.01 -10.33 -2.00
N LYS A 390 1.41 -10.81 -3.18
CA LYS A 390 2.26 -10.04 -4.12
C LYS A 390 1.48 -9.17 -5.11
N LEU A 391 0.35 -9.67 -5.62
CA LEU A 391 -0.37 -9.05 -6.73
C LEU A 391 -1.72 -8.46 -6.31
N TYR A 392 -2.35 -8.99 -5.25
CA TYR A 392 -3.75 -8.66 -4.91
C TYR A 392 -3.92 -8.17 -3.48
N ARG A 393 -2.89 -7.57 -2.90
CA ARG A 393 -2.89 -7.03 -1.52
C ARG A 393 -3.97 -5.96 -1.28
N PHE A 394 -4.43 -5.31 -2.35
CA PHE A 394 -5.44 -4.24 -2.29
C PHE A 394 -6.89 -4.74 -2.23
N LEU A 395 -7.18 -6.01 -2.57
CA LEU A 395 -8.53 -6.57 -2.42
C LEU A 395 -8.81 -6.95 -0.98
N SER A 396 -10.00 -6.66 -0.47
CA SER A 396 -10.44 -7.17 0.84
C SER A 396 -10.50 -8.70 0.85
N ASN A 397 -10.49 -9.30 2.05
CA ASN A 397 -10.57 -10.77 2.17
C ASN A 397 -11.90 -11.34 1.66
N GLY A 398 -13.00 -10.57 1.76
CA GLY A 398 -14.30 -10.96 1.22
C GLY A 398 -14.29 -11.02 -0.30
N GLU A 399 -13.84 -9.94 -0.95
CA GLU A 399 -13.84 -9.83 -2.41
C GLU A 399 -12.88 -10.84 -3.06
N TYR A 400 -11.71 -11.08 -2.47
CA TYR A 400 -10.78 -12.08 -2.99
C TYR A 400 -11.36 -13.50 -2.88
N LYS A 401 -12.07 -13.78 -1.79
CA LYS A 401 -12.72 -15.08 -1.63
C LYS A 401 -13.78 -15.30 -2.71
N GLU A 402 -14.66 -14.34 -2.90
CA GLU A 402 -15.76 -14.41 -3.87
C GLU A 402 -15.26 -14.47 -5.32
N MET A 403 -14.23 -13.68 -5.68
CA MET A 403 -13.75 -13.60 -7.07
C MET A 403 -12.76 -14.70 -7.45
N VAL A 404 -12.09 -15.34 -6.49
CA VAL A 404 -10.97 -16.26 -6.76
C VAL A 404 -11.14 -17.59 -6.05
N MET A 405 -11.32 -17.58 -4.73
CA MET A 405 -11.30 -18.82 -3.95
C MET A 405 -12.52 -19.68 -4.18
N ASP A 406 -13.72 -19.10 -4.19
CA ASP A 406 -14.96 -19.84 -4.34
C ASP A 406 -15.07 -20.47 -5.76
N PRO A 407 -14.87 -19.74 -6.88
CA PRO A 407 -14.88 -20.34 -8.22
C PRO A 407 -13.81 -21.42 -8.44
N ALA A 408 -12.61 -21.22 -7.89
CA ALA A 408 -11.54 -22.21 -7.97
C ALA A 408 -11.91 -23.48 -7.18
N LYS A 409 -12.48 -23.32 -5.98
CA LYS A 409 -12.90 -24.42 -5.13
C LYS A 409 -14.03 -25.23 -5.76
N ASP A 410 -15.00 -24.58 -6.41
CA ASP A 410 -16.08 -25.25 -7.12
C ASP A 410 -15.53 -26.11 -8.27
N SER A 411 -14.57 -25.59 -9.03
CA SER A 411 -13.90 -26.31 -10.12
C SER A 411 -13.06 -27.50 -9.59
N GLU A 412 -12.35 -27.32 -8.48
CA GLU A 412 -11.59 -28.38 -7.82
C GLU A 412 -12.51 -29.50 -7.30
N GLN A 413 -13.66 -29.15 -6.69
CA GLN A 413 -14.63 -30.14 -6.18
C GLN A 413 -15.15 -31.05 -7.28
N MET A 414 -15.47 -30.51 -8.46
CA MET A 414 -15.92 -31.31 -9.60
C MET A 414 -14.85 -32.31 -10.05
N TYR A 415 -13.58 -31.89 -10.07
CA TYR A 415 -12.47 -32.80 -10.36
C TYR A 415 -12.35 -33.92 -9.32
N TYR A 416 -12.39 -33.58 -8.02
CA TYR A 416 -12.28 -34.57 -6.94
C TYR A 416 -13.40 -35.61 -6.99
N LEU A 417 -14.63 -35.17 -7.23
CA LEU A 417 -15.77 -36.06 -7.37
C LEU A 417 -15.58 -37.02 -8.57
N ALA A 418 -15.16 -36.49 -9.71
CA ALA A 418 -14.87 -37.29 -10.91
C ALA A 418 -13.71 -38.28 -10.69
N ALA A 419 -12.66 -37.86 -9.97
CA ALA A 419 -11.49 -38.70 -9.66
C ALA A 419 -11.87 -39.86 -8.74
N ILE A 420 -12.63 -39.61 -7.67
CA ILE A 420 -13.09 -40.65 -6.75
C ILE A 420 -13.99 -41.64 -7.48
N ALA A 421 -15.00 -41.16 -8.20
CA ALA A 421 -15.91 -42.01 -8.96
C ALA A 421 -15.16 -42.85 -10.01
N GLY A 422 -14.23 -42.22 -10.75
CA GLY A 422 -13.42 -42.87 -11.78
C GLY A 422 -12.50 -43.96 -11.22
N VAL A 423 -11.81 -43.68 -10.12
CA VAL A 423 -10.93 -44.67 -9.45
C VAL A 423 -11.76 -45.83 -8.88
N ILE A 424 -12.91 -45.58 -8.28
CA ILE A 424 -13.81 -46.66 -7.79
C ILE A 424 -14.27 -47.55 -8.94
N LEU A 425 -14.73 -46.96 -10.04
CA LEU A 425 -15.17 -47.72 -11.22
C LEU A 425 -14.04 -48.54 -11.83
N ALA A 426 -12.84 -47.95 -11.97
CA ALA A 426 -11.66 -48.66 -12.47
C ALA A 426 -11.22 -49.78 -11.52
N PHE A 427 -11.33 -49.58 -10.20
CA PHE A 427 -11.04 -50.60 -9.20
C PHE A 427 -12.01 -51.78 -9.30
N VAL A 428 -13.32 -51.51 -9.35
CA VAL A 428 -14.36 -52.55 -9.49
C VAL A 428 -14.15 -53.36 -10.77
N LEU A 429 -13.87 -52.69 -11.91
CA LEU A 429 -13.56 -53.34 -13.18
C LEU A 429 -12.30 -54.22 -13.08
N SER A 430 -11.22 -53.70 -12.49
CA SER A 430 -9.96 -54.42 -12.33
C SER A 430 -10.14 -55.67 -11.46
N VAL A 431 -10.83 -55.54 -10.33
CA VAL A 431 -11.18 -56.68 -9.46
C VAL A 431 -12.02 -57.70 -10.20
N SER A 432 -13.02 -57.28 -10.99
CA SER A 432 -13.83 -58.19 -11.80
C SER A 432 -12.99 -58.97 -12.81
N LEU A 433 -12.02 -58.33 -13.48
CA LEU A 433 -11.10 -58.99 -14.41
C LEU A 433 -10.17 -59.97 -13.70
N ILE A 434 -9.66 -59.60 -12.52
CA ILE A 434 -8.77 -60.45 -11.71
C ILE A 434 -9.53 -61.69 -11.22
N VAL A 435 -10.73 -61.51 -10.66
CA VAL A 435 -11.57 -62.63 -10.19
C VAL A 435 -11.94 -63.56 -11.34
N MET A 436 -12.35 -63.01 -12.49
CA MET A 436 -12.65 -63.79 -13.68
C MET A 436 -11.42 -64.59 -14.15
N GLY A 437 -10.25 -63.94 -14.27
CA GLY A 437 -9.01 -64.60 -14.64
C GLY A 437 -8.61 -65.70 -13.65
N ALA A 438 -8.72 -65.44 -12.34
CA ALA A 438 -8.41 -66.41 -11.30
C ALA A 438 -9.34 -67.63 -11.31
N MET A 439 -10.66 -67.42 -11.46
CA MET A 439 -11.63 -68.51 -11.58
C MET A 439 -11.35 -69.37 -12.81
N LEU A 440 -10.99 -68.76 -13.94
CA LEU A 440 -10.65 -69.49 -15.17
C LEU A 440 -9.38 -70.33 -15.00
N ILE A 441 -8.34 -69.77 -14.37
CA ILE A 441 -7.10 -70.50 -14.05
C ILE A 441 -7.40 -71.70 -13.15
N SER A 442 -8.16 -71.49 -12.06
CA SER A 442 -8.55 -72.58 -11.15
C SER A 442 -9.32 -73.68 -11.86
N GLY A 443 -10.24 -73.33 -12.76
CA GLY A 443 -10.98 -74.31 -13.59
C GLY A 443 -10.08 -75.11 -14.53
N GLN A 444 -9.10 -74.48 -15.19
CA GLN A 444 -8.15 -75.19 -16.06
C GLN A 444 -7.17 -76.07 -15.30
N VAL A 445 -6.71 -75.64 -14.12
CA VAL A 445 -5.82 -76.45 -13.26
C VAL A 445 -6.58 -77.66 -12.71
N ALA A 446 -7.84 -77.51 -12.32
CA ALA A 446 -8.71 -78.63 -11.92
C ALA A 446 -8.96 -79.61 -13.08
N ALA A 447 -9.23 -79.11 -14.28
CA ALA A 447 -9.43 -79.96 -15.46
C ALA A 447 -8.14 -80.76 -15.84
N ARG A 448 -6.97 -80.10 -15.84
CA ARG A 448 -5.68 -80.74 -16.13
C ARG A 448 -5.28 -81.77 -15.08
N SER A 449 -5.53 -81.51 -13.79
CA SER A 449 -5.26 -82.49 -12.73
C SER A 449 -6.18 -83.71 -12.84
N SER A 450 -7.46 -83.53 -13.17
CA SER A 450 -8.38 -84.66 -13.41
C SER A 450 -8.02 -85.50 -14.65
N GLN A 451 -7.36 -84.93 -15.66
CA GLN A 451 -6.83 -85.69 -16.81
C GLN A 451 -5.48 -86.36 -16.51
N ALA A 452 -4.69 -85.79 -15.60
CA ALA A 452 -3.41 -86.37 -15.19
C ALA A 452 -3.58 -87.62 -14.32
N GLU A 453 -4.62 -87.65 -13.47
CA GLU A 453 -4.89 -88.78 -12.56
C GLU A 453 -5.16 -90.13 -13.27
N PRO A 454 -6.00 -90.25 -14.33
CA PRO A 454 -6.16 -91.50 -15.07
C PRO A 454 -4.93 -91.87 -15.92
N ALA A 455 -4.14 -90.87 -16.36
CA ALA A 455 -2.88 -91.13 -17.08
C ALA A 455 -1.80 -91.69 -16.14
N ILE A 456 -1.75 -91.23 -14.89
CA ILE A 456 -0.84 -91.77 -13.87
C ILE A 456 -1.29 -93.15 -13.40
N ASN A 457 -2.59 -93.38 -13.20
CA ASN A 457 -3.11 -94.69 -12.82
C ASN A 457 -2.91 -95.76 -13.91
N SER A 458 -3.06 -95.42 -15.20
CA SER A 458 -2.74 -96.34 -16.30
C SER A 458 -1.23 -96.57 -16.47
N ALA A 459 -0.38 -95.59 -16.17
CA ALA A 459 1.06 -95.77 -16.11
C ALA A 459 1.49 -96.66 -14.93
N LEU A 460 0.85 -96.54 -13.76
CA LEU A 460 1.10 -97.37 -12.59
C LEU A 460 0.61 -98.81 -12.78
N GLU A 461 -0.55 -99.05 -13.41
CA GLU A 461 -0.99 -100.41 -13.78
C GLU A 461 0.02 -101.13 -14.69
N ASN A 462 0.58 -100.42 -15.68
CA ASN A 462 1.63 -100.98 -16.55
C ASN A 462 2.93 -101.31 -15.80
N VAL A 463 3.27 -100.56 -14.74
CA VAL A 463 4.43 -100.85 -13.89
C VAL A 463 4.16 -102.02 -12.95
N TYR A 464 2.96 -102.11 -12.35
CA TYR A 464 2.57 -103.23 -11.49
C TYR A 464 2.43 -104.55 -12.26
N SER A 465 1.96 -104.54 -13.51
CA SER A 465 1.96 -105.73 -14.37
C SER A 465 3.37 -106.17 -14.77
N GLY A 466 4.32 -105.23 -14.90
CA GLY A 466 5.72 -105.52 -15.20
C GLY A 466 6.49 -106.12 -14.02
N VAL A 467 6.22 -105.69 -12.79
CA VAL A 467 6.94 -106.15 -11.59
C VAL A 467 6.45 -107.52 -11.10
N SER A 468 5.17 -107.87 -11.31
CA SER A 468 4.64 -109.20 -10.98
C SER A 468 5.18 -110.32 -11.87
N LEU A 469 5.72 -110.02 -13.05
CA LEU A 469 6.32 -111.00 -13.97
C LEU A 469 7.80 -111.30 -13.67
N ALA A 470 8.50 -110.41 -12.96
CA ALA A 470 9.93 -110.52 -12.69
C ALA A 470 10.28 -111.33 -11.42
N ILE A 471 9.33 -111.59 -10.52
CA ILE A 471 9.57 -112.34 -9.27
C ILE A 471 9.22 -113.85 -9.41
N CYS A 472 8.55 -114.28 -10.48
CA CYS A 472 8.21 -115.69 -10.72
C CYS A 472 9.16 -116.46 -11.67
N SER A 473 10.18 -115.84 -12.27
CA SER A 473 11.01 -116.49 -13.32
C SER A 473 12.43 -116.91 -12.89
N SER A 474 12.70 -117.14 -11.59
CA SER A 474 14.04 -117.53 -11.08
C SER A 474 14.15 -118.97 -10.54
N ILE A 475 13.31 -119.91 -11.01
CA ILE A 475 13.49 -121.36 -10.77
C ILE A 475 13.33 -122.11 -12.10
N ALA A 476 14.32 -122.98 -12.42
CA ALA A 476 14.49 -123.88 -13.58
C ALA A 476 15.30 -123.31 -14.78
N VAL A 477 16.64 -123.52 -14.80
CA VAL A 477 17.39 -124.59 -15.53
C VAL A 477 17.43 -124.33 -17.06
N ALA A 478 18.50 -123.69 -17.57
CA ALA A 478 19.77 -124.27 -18.08
C ALA A 478 19.64 -125.03 -19.42
N THR A 479 20.21 -124.47 -20.50
CA THR A 479 21.23 -125.08 -21.39
C THR A 479 21.71 -124.08 -22.46
N LEU A 480 23.03 -123.87 -22.52
CA LEU A 480 23.85 -123.25 -23.60
C LEU A 480 23.84 -124.13 -24.89
N PRO A 481 24.34 -123.73 -26.09
CA PRO A 481 25.55 -122.88 -26.30
C PRO A 481 25.64 -121.94 -27.54
N VAL A 482 26.52 -120.93 -27.38
CA VAL A 482 27.64 -120.45 -28.24
C VAL A 482 27.43 -120.15 -29.75
N SER A 483 27.62 -118.86 -30.13
CA SER A 483 28.64 -118.38 -31.11
C SER A 483 28.67 -116.84 -31.14
N TRP A 484 29.67 -116.16 -30.57
CA TRP A 484 30.80 -115.48 -31.25
C TRP A 484 30.43 -114.55 -32.42
N GLY A 485 30.71 -113.25 -32.24
CA GLY A 485 30.56 -112.23 -33.30
C GLY A 485 30.84 -110.81 -32.81
N THR A 486 32.12 -110.49 -32.65
CA THR A 486 32.75 -109.23 -32.22
C THR A 486 32.55 -108.02 -33.15
N GLY A 487 32.60 -106.80 -32.59
CA GLY A 487 32.84 -105.54 -33.34
C GLY A 487 32.23 -104.31 -32.62
N LEU A 488 32.78 -103.78 -31.52
CA LEU A 488 33.98 -102.93 -31.38
C LEU A 488 33.92 -101.57 -32.14
N GLY A 489 33.88 -100.48 -31.37
CA GLY A 489 34.21 -99.11 -31.78
C GLY A 489 33.35 -98.07 -31.05
N ARG A 490 33.75 -97.50 -29.89
CA ARG A 490 34.64 -96.32 -29.72
C ARG A 490 34.23 -95.16 -30.65
N HIS A 491 34.13 -93.90 -30.26
CA HIS A 491 34.69 -93.13 -29.14
C HIS A 491 34.14 -91.68 -29.25
N CYS A 492 34.47 -90.86 -28.24
CA CYS A 492 34.61 -89.40 -28.30
C CYS A 492 33.39 -88.47 -28.12
N ARG A 493 33.19 -88.08 -26.85
CA ARG A 493 33.22 -86.69 -26.34
C ARG A 493 34.39 -85.85 -26.95
N PRO A 494 34.54 -84.51 -26.75
CA PRO A 494 33.72 -83.53 -26.01
C PRO A 494 33.65 -82.10 -26.63
N ASN A 495 32.94 -81.22 -25.92
CA ASN A 495 33.31 -79.83 -25.52
C ASN A 495 33.24 -78.63 -26.48
N ARG A 496 33.07 -77.48 -25.78
CA ARG A 496 33.32 -76.07 -26.14
C ARG A 496 32.23 -75.38 -26.98
N THR A 497 31.83 -74.13 -26.75
CA THR A 497 32.22 -73.05 -25.83
C THR A 497 31.26 -71.88 -26.06
N HIS A 498 31.11 -71.02 -25.05
CA HIS A 498 30.93 -69.56 -25.13
C HIS A 498 30.36 -68.94 -26.41
N ARG A 499 29.19 -68.32 -26.27
CA ARG A 499 29.09 -66.85 -26.29
C ARG A 499 27.92 -66.39 -25.43
#